data_AF-H2XZB7-F1
#
_entry.id   AF-H2XZB7-F1
#
_cell.length_a   1.000
_cell.length_b   1.000
_cell.length_c   1.000
_cell.angle_alpha   90.00
_cell.angle_beta   90.00
_cell.angle_gamma   90.00
#
_symmetry.space_group_name_H-M   'P 1'
#
loop_
_entity.id
_entity.type
_entity.pdbx_description
1 polymer ?
#
loop_
_entity_poly.entity_id
_entity_poly.type
_entity_poly.pdbx_seq_one_letter_code
_entity_poly.pdbx_strand_id
1 'polypeptide(L)' 'LQKSKSIRVLSKEGTNITSKEHKDRVTVICRKTMKVLRGPHAPLRRDLAKFLKAHPSYE' A
#
# COMPACT_ATOMS: atom_id res chain seq x y z
N LEU A 1 11.41 2.99 41.67
CA LEU A 1 10.89 1.64 41.38
C LEU A 1 9.46 1.77 40.84
N GLN A 2 9.25 1.80 39.52
CA GLN A 2 7.90 1.65 38.95
C GLN A 2 8.00 0.79 37.70
N LYS A 3 7.52 -0.45 37.85
CA LYS A 3 7.39 -1.45 36.77
C LYS A 3 6.16 -1.07 35.95
N SER A 4 6.35 -0.59 34.73
CA SER A 4 5.27 -0.52 33.76
C SER A 4 5.26 -1.81 32.93
N LYS A 5 4.33 -2.70 33.27
CA LYS A 5 3.99 -3.86 32.46
C LYS A 5 3.12 -3.44 31.27
N SER A 6 3.15 -4.29 30.23
CA SER A 6 2.12 -4.46 29.20
C SER A 6 2.23 -3.45 28.03
N ILE A 7 2.10 -3.82 26.74
CA ILE A 7 1.26 -4.83 26.10
C ILE A 7 2.01 -5.33 24.84
N ARG A 8 2.13 -6.65 24.64
CA ARG A 8 2.55 -7.21 23.34
C ARG A 8 1.38 -7.06 22.38
N VAL A 9 1.40 -6.03 21.55
CA VAL A 9 0.39 -5.87 20.49
C VAL A 9 0.77 -6.78 19.33
N LEU A 10 0.25 -8.00 19.35
CA LEU A 10 0.12 -8.83 18.15
C LEU A 10 -0.98 -8.19 17.28
N SER A 11 -0.60 -7.20 16.49
CA SER A 11 -1.50 -6.61 15.49
C SER A 11 -1.72 -7.61 14.37
N LYS A 12 -2.89 -8.27 14.42
CA LYS A 12 -3.50 -8.94 13.27
C LYS A 12 -3.67 -7.93 12.15
N GLU A 13 -3.33 -8.34 10.93
CA GLU A 13 -3.56 -7.62 9.68
C GLU A 13 -4.95 -6.98 9.66
N GLY A 14 -4.95 -5.66 9.77
CA GLY A 14 -6.12 -4.81 9.62
C GLY A 14 -5.57 -3.44 9.28
N THR A 15 -5.44 -3.16 7.99
CA THR A 15 -4.84 -1.95 7.44
C THR A 15 -5.65 -0.74 7.93
N ASN A 16 -5.21 -0.16 9.04
CA ASN A 16 -5.76 1.06 9.61
C ASN A 16 -5.35 2.20 8.67
N ILE A 17 -6.23 2.52 7.73
CA ILE A 17 -6.02 3.57 6.72
C ILE A 17 -6.11 4.93 7.43
N THR A 18 -5.03 5.32 8.11
CA THR A 18 -4.90 6.68 8.66
C THR A 18 -4.90 7.69 7.51
N SER A 19 -5.47 8.88 7.66
CA SER A 19 -5.66 9.87 6.56
C SER A 19 -4.40 10.27 5.78
N LYS A 20 -3.18 9.89 6.24
CA LYS A 20 -1.93 10.01 5.48
C LYS A 20 -1.78 8.97 4.36
N GLU A 21 -2.40 7.79 4.49
CA GLU A 21 -2.42 6.70 3.50
C GLU A 21 -3.13 7.05 2.19
N HIS A 22 -4.05 8.03 2.21
CA HIS A 22 -4.82 8.40 1.01
C HIS A 22 -3.99 9.07 -0.08
N LYS A 23 -2.78 9.55 0.25
CA LYS A 23 -1.83 10.13 -0.71
C LYS A 23 -0.67 9.19 -1.04
N ASP A 24 -0.63 8.02 -0.41
CA ASP A 24 0.42 7.04 -0.65
C ASP A 24 0.27 6.48 -2.07
N ARG A 25 1.38 6.48 -2.82
CA ARG A 25 1.41 5.97 -4.19
C ARG A 25 2.18 4.67 -4.21
N VAL A 26 1.63 3.67 -4.88
CA VAL A 26 2.17 2.32 -4.89
C VAL A 26 2.91 2.08 -6.20
N THR A 27 4.19 1.72 -6.10
CA THR A 27 4.97 1.34 -7.27
C THR A 27 4.41 0.04 -7.85
N VAL A 28 4.17 0.03 -9.16
CA VAL A 28 3.64 -1.13 -9.89
C VAL A 28 4.51 -1.43 -11.11
N ILE A 29 4.61 -2.70 -11.50
CA ILE A 29 5.37 -3.15 -12.67
C ILE A 29 4.44 -3.81 -13.69
N CYS A 30 4.58 -3.43 -14.96
CA CYS A 30 3.91 -4.11 -16.05
C CYS A 30 4.71 -5.36 -16.46
N ARG A 31 4.16 -6.57 -16.30
CA ARG A 31 4.82 -7.81 -16.73
C ARG A 31 5.07 -7.89 -18.23
N LYS A 32 4.20 -7.31 -19.06
CA LYS A 32 4.30 -7.41 -20.53
C LYS A 32 5.43 -6.56 -21.10
N THR A 33 5.65 -5.38 -20.53
CA THR A 33 6.61 -4.40 -21.05
C THR A 33 7.79 -4.16 -20.10
N MET A 34 7.81 -4.84 -18.95
CA MET A 34 8.74 -4.60 -17.84
C MET A 34 8.79 -3.15 -17.38
N LYS A 35 7.75 -2.36 -17.68
CA LYS A 35 7.68 -0.94 -17.36
C LYS A 35 7.27 -0.75 -15.90
N VAL A 36 8.10 -0.03 -15.15
CA VAL A 36 7.84 0.31 -13.74
C VAL A 36 7.22 1.70 -13.63
N LEU A 37 6.07 1.81 -12.95
CA LEU A 37 5.46 3.07 -12.57
C LEU A 37 5.75 3.34 -11.10
N ARG A 38 6.39 4.48 -10.80
CA ARG A 38 6.78 4.89 -9.45
C ARG A 38 6.55 6.39 -9.25
N GLY A 39 6.55 6.84 -8.00
CA GLY A 39 6.42 8.27 -7.65
C GLY A 39 5.16 8.89 -8.26
N PRO A 40 5.23 10.05 -8.96
CA PRO A 40 4.06 10.75 -9.48
C PRO A 40 3.34 10.06 -10.65
N HIS A 41 3.88 8.94 -11.17
CA HIS A 41 3.22 8.13 -12.19
C HIS A 41 2.58 6.86 -11.62
N ALA A 42 2.90 6.51 -10.37
CA ALA A 42 2.31 5.38 -9.67
C ALA A 42 0.84 5.68 -9.28
N PRO A 43 -0.04 4.67 -9.33
CA PRO A 43 -1.40 4.81 -8.82
C PRO A 43 -1.40 5.10 -7.33
N LEU A 44 -2.43 5.83 -6.88
CA LEU A 44 -2.69 5.99 -5.46
C LEU A 44 -3.12 4.66 -4.86
N ARG A 45 -2.73 4.39 -3.61
CA ARG A 45 -3.04 3.14 -2.91
C ARG A 45 -4.53 2.85 -2.85
N ARG A 46 -5.34 3.89 -2.59
CA ARG A 46 -6.81 3.81 -2.59
C ARG A 46 -7.40 3.41 -3.94
N ASP A 47 -6.74 3.78 -5.03
CA ASP A 47 -7.19 3.56 -6.40
C ASP A 47 -6.51 2.33 -7.04
N LEU A 48 -5.55 1.70 -6.34
CA LEU A 48 -4.74 0.59 -6.83
C LEU A 48 -5.61 -0.59 -7.27
N ALA A 49 -6.62 -0.97 -6.47
CA ALA A 49 -7.52 -2.07 -6.82
C ALA A 49 -8.27 -1.80 -8.14
N LYS A 50 -8.73 -0.56 -8.35
CA LYS A 50 -9.39 -0.14 -9.60
C LYS A 50 -8.41 -0.12 -10.77
N PHE A 51 -7.19 0.35 -10.53
CA PHE A 51 -6.10 0.37 -11.52
C PHE A 51 -5.73 -1.04 -11.98
N LEU A 52 -5.50 -1.98 -11.06
CA LEU A 52 -5.14 -3.37 -11.37
C LEU A 52 -6.29 -4.10 -12.10
N LYS A 53 -7.55 -3.81 -11.76
CA LYS A 53 -8.71 -4.35 -12.48
C LYS A 53 -8.78 -3.85 -13.93
N ALA A 54 -8.43 -2.60 -14.19
CA ALA A 54 -8.40 -2.02 -15.54
C ALA A 54 -7.14 -2.42 -16.33
N HIS A 55 -6.04 -2.69 -15.64
CA HIS A 55 -4.74 -3.02 -16.24
C HIS A 55 -4.17 -4.33 -15.66
N PRO A 56 -4.70 -5.49 -16.05
CA PRO A 56 -4.31 -6.80 -15.49
C PRO A 56 -2.87 -7.24 -15.84
N SER A 57 -2.14 -6.42 -16.59
CA SER A 57 -0.72 -6.64 -16.88
C SER A 57 0.21 -6.03 -15.84
N TYR A 58 -0.31 -5.21 -14.91
CA TYR A 58 0.44 -4.60 -13.82
C TYR A 58 0.26 -5.40 -12.53
N GLU A 59 1.30 -5.40 -11.68
CA GLU A 59 1.29 -5.90 -10.30
C GLU A 59 2.11 -5.02 -9.34
#